data_AF-A0A1Y6F828-F1
#
_entry.id   AF-A0A1Y6F828-F1
#
_cell.length_a   1.000
_cell.length_b   1.000
_cell.length_c   1.000
_cell.angle_alpha   90.00
_cell.angle_beta   90.00
_cell.angle_gamma   90.00
#
_symmetry.space_group_name_H-M   'P 1'
#
loop_
_entity.id
_entity.type
_entity.pdbx_description
1 polymer ?
#
loop_
_entity_poly.entity_id
_entity_poly.type
_entity_poly.pdbx_seq_one_letter_code
_entity_poly.pdbx_strand_id
1 'polypeptide(L)'
;MAIVITKAEKQLLQSVSIPPRPETLLKISAEAKKDEPDVSVVAEAIAADMGISAAVLQVVNSAAFRRVREIESIQQAVMTLGFRRVFPIVRAVALKSALSNHALLENFWDYNERVAAASVLVAERLGKNPLRDHVYMLGLFQGAGIPVMLAAFDDYDTIFERSQDESWDQLLKEERERYQTTHTTVGALLAQQWRLPKLLVEVIYYLHEEEGIFESDDLDALGLDLLGVVKIGRYIADQQERQEAGRQEWLSVQDAVLNHFQLDDYQLEEMLSEINEELNEH
;
A
#
# COMPACT_ATOMS: atom_id res chain seq x y z
N MET A 1 -33.04 -1.51 5.19
CA MET A 1 -33.42 -0.10 4.94
C MET A 1 -32.14 0.61 4.52
N ALA A 2 -31.98 0.95 3.24
CA ALA A 2 -30.78 1.62 2.77
C ALA A 2 -30.87 3.10 3.14
N ILE A 3 -29.89 3.61 3.88
CA ILE A 3 -29.78 5.03 4.18
C ILE A 3 -29.36 5.72 2.89
N VAL A 4 -30.15 6.69 2.42
CA VAL A 4 -29.81 7.49 1.23
C VAL A 4 -28.93 8.64 1.68
N ILE A 5 -27.68 8.64 1.23
CA ILE A 5 -26.66 9.64 1.59
C ILE A 5 -26.77 10.83 0.63
N THR A 6 -26.89 12.04 1.15
CA THR A 6 -26.86 13.27 0.37
C THR A 6 -25.44 13.65 -0.04
N LYS A 7 -25.28 14.48 -1.07
CA LYS A 7 -23.96 14.97 -1.52
C LYS A 7 -23.19 15.67 -0.39
N ALA A 8 -23.87 16.44 0.46
CA ALA A 8 -23.25 17.12 1.61
C ALA A 8 -22.79 16.13 2.68
N GLU A 9 -23.55 15.07 2.95
CA GLU A 9 -23.16 14.00 3.88
C GLU A 9 -22.00 13.17 3.33
N LYS A 10 -21.95 12.89 2.02
CA LYS A 10 -20.79 12.21 1.39
C LYS A 10 -19.51 13.04 1.56
N GLN A 11 -19.61 14.36 1.40
CA GLN A 11 -18.49 15.29 1.56
C GLN A 11 -18.04 15.43 3.03
N LEU A 12 -18.98 15.36 3.98
CA LEU A 12 -18.69 15.34 5.41
C LEU A 12 -18.01 14.03 5.85
N LEU A 13 -18.40 12.89 5.27
CA LEU A 13 -17.82 11.58 5.59
C LEU A 13 -16.42 11.39 4.99
N GLN A 14 -16.10 12.06 3.88
CA GLN A 14 -14.77 12.04 3.28
C GLN A 14 -13.70 12.74 4.13
N SER A 15 -14.07 13.66 5.02
CA SER A 15 -13.13 14.41 5.87
C SER A 15 -13.03 13.88 7.30
N VAL A 16 -13.77 12.83 7.64
CA VAL A 16 -13.82 12.27 9.00
C VAL A 16 -13.05 10.95 9.04
N SER A 17 -11.79 11.03 9.48
CA SER A 17 -11.02 9.86 9.92
C SER A 17 -11.09 9.77 11.45
N ILE A 18 -11.41 8.59 11.99
CA ILE A 18 -11.38 8.35 13.43
C ILE A 18 -9.97 7.85 13.76
N PRO A 19 -9.11 8.67 14.38
CA PRO A 19 -7.77 8.22 14.73
C PRO A 19 -7.88 7.11 15.78
N PRO A 20 -7.09 6.04 15.66
CA PRO A 20 -7.06 5.01 16.68
C PRO A 20 -6.45 5.55 17.96
N ARG A 21 -6.82 4.95 19.11
CA ARG A 21 -6.31 5.40 20.40
C ARG A 21 -4.86 4.97 20.56
N PRO A 22 -3.95 5.86 21.00
CA PRO A 22 -2.54 5.53 21.23
C PRO A 22 -2.34 4.31 22.14
N GLU A 23 -3.18 4.15 23.16
CA GLU A 23 -3.13 3.01 24.09
C GLU A 23 -3.40 1.68 23.39
N THR A 24 -4.32 1.66 22.42
CA THR A 24 -4.60 0.47 21.61
C THR A 24 -3.38 0.12 20.76
N LEU A 25 -2.75 1.11 20.14
CA LEU A 25 -1.55 0.92 19.34
C LEU A 25 -0.39 0.37 20.17
N LEU A 26 -0.21 0.89 21.39
CA LEU A 26 0.79 0.38 22.33
C LEU A 26 0.51 -1.06 22.74
N LYS A 27 -0.77 -1.41 23.01
CA LYS A 27 -1.17 -2.77 23.37
C LYS A 27 -0.90 -3.76 22.24
N ILE A 28 -1.27 -3.39 21.01
CA ILE A 28 -1.00 -4.21 19.81
C ILE A 28 0.51 -4.35 19.58
N SER A 29 1.26 -3.25 19.71
CA SER A 29 2.72 -3.23 19.52
C SER A 29 3.45 -4.06 20.59
N ALA A 30 2.99 -4.03 21.84
CA ALA A 30 3.55 -4.84 22.92
C ALA A 30 3.30 -6.34 22.70
N GLU A 31 2.08 -6.71 22.30
CA GLU A 31 1.74 -8.10 21.98
C GLU A 31 2.54 -8.62 20.78
N ALA A 32 2.71 -7.77 19.76
CA ALA A 32 3.47 -8.05 18.56
C ALA A 32 4.96 -8.33 18.80
N LYS A 33 5.51 -7.87 19.93
CA LYS A 33 6.94 -8.03 20.30
C LYS A 33 7.21 -9.31 21.08
N LYS A 34 6.19 -10.07 21.49
CA LYS A 34 6.37 -11.34 22.18
C LYS A 34 6.90 -12.42 21.23
N ASP A 35 7.65 -13.37 21.78
CA ASP A 35 8.13 -14.54 21.01
C ASP A 35 6.95 -15.39 20.49
N GLU A 36 5.88 -15.47 21.28
CA GLU A 36 4.60 -16.08 20.92
C GLU A 36 3.46 -15.06 21.12
N PRO A 37 3.12 -14.25 20.10
CA PRO A 37 2.03 -13.29 20.18
C PRO A 37 0.67 -13.96 20.31
N ASP A 38 -0.17 -13.49 21.24
CA ASP A 38 -1.56 -13.94 21.35
C ASP A 38 -2.45 -13.17 20.37
N VAL A 39 -2.90 -13.89 19.35
CA VAL A 39 -3.80 -13.41 18.30
C VAL A 39 -5.12 -12.88 18.88
N SER A 40 -5.63 -13.52 19.95
CA SER A 40 -6.87 -13.11 20.58
C SER A 40 -6.73 -11.75 21.26
N VAL A 41 -5.59 -11.48 21.90
CA VAL A 41 -5.29 -10.20 22.55
C VAL A 41 -5.19 -9.06 21.52
N VAL A 42 -4.58 -9.32 20.36
CA VAL A 42 -4.52 -8.34 19.25
C VAL A 42 -5.91 -8.11 18.66
N ALA A 43 -6.67 -9.17 18.40
CA ALA A 43 -8.03 -9.08 17.87
C ALA A 43 -8.96 -8.31 18.82
N GLU A 44 -8.87 -8.56 20.13
CA GLU A 44 -9.60 -7.83 21.17
C GLU A 44 -9.18 -6.37 21.25
N ALA A 45 -7.88 -6.07 21.14
CA ALA A 45 -7.40 -4.70 21.13
C ALA A 45 -7.93 -3.93 19.90
N ILE A 46 -7.88 -4.54 18.72
CA ILE A 46 -8.46 -3.97 17.50
C ILE A 46 -9.96 -3.75 17.69
N ALA A 47 -10.71 -4.79 18.09
CA ALA A 47 -12.15 -4.73 18.29
C ALA A 47 -12.58 -3.68 19.33
N ALA A 48 -11.73 -3.42 20.33
CA ALA A 48 -11.97 -2.40 21.34
C ALA A 48 -11.68 -0.96 20.87
N ASP A 49 -11.12 -0.78 19.67
CA ASP A 49 -10.76 0.52 19.11
C ASP A 49 -11.52 0.81 17.83
N MET A 50 -12.32 1.88 17.86
CA MET A 50 -13.20 2.26 16.75
C MET A 50 -12.42 2.60 15.49
N GLY A 51 -11.28 3.29 15.61
CA GLY A 51 -10.45 3.69 14.47
C GLY A 51 -9.79 2.49 13.80
N ILE A 52 -9.14 1.62 14.58
CA ILE A 52 -8.51 0.41 14.02
C ILE A 52 -9.57 -0.58 13.53
N SER A 53 -10.68 -0.75 14.26
CA SER A 53 -11.76 -1.62 13.82
C SER A 53 -12.36 -1.17 12.50
N ALA A 54 -12.67 0.13 12.36
CA ALA A 54 -13.22 0.67 11.14
C ALA A 54 -12.25 0.51 9.96
N ALA A 55 -10.97 0.83 10.17
CA ALA A 55 -9.95 0.69 9.13
C ALA A 55 -9.73 -0.77 8.73
N VAL A 56 -9.65 -1.70 9.70
CA VAL A 56 -9.56 -3.14 9.41
C VAL A 56 -10.81 -3.61 8.68
N LEU A 57 -12.02 -3.21 9.12
CA LEU A 57 -13.28 -3.59 8.47
C LEU A 57 -13.43 -3.02 7.05
N GLN A 58 -13.02 -1.77 6.82
CA GLN A 58 -13.00 -1.15 5.48
C GLN A 58 -12.05 -1.89 4.55
N VAL A 59 -10.82 -2.14 5.02
CA VAL A 59 -9.81 -2.87 4.25
C VAL A 59 -10.31 -4.26 3.94
N VAL A 60 -10.76 -5.02 4.95
CA VAL A 60 -11.23 -6.37 4.71
C VAL A 60 -12.47 -6.35 3.83
N ASN A 61 -13.44 -5.46 3.98
CA ASN A 61 -14.66 -5.45 3.16
C ASN A 61 -14.51 -4.77 1.78
N SER A 62 -13.33 -4.26 1.45
CA SER A 62 -13.07 -3.70 0.13
C SER A 62 -13.26 -4.74 -0.99
N ALA A 63 -13.53 -4.26 -2.20
CA ALA A 63 -13.64 -5.08 -3.41
C ALA A 63 -12.42 -6.02 -3.57
N ALA A 64 -11.25 -5.57 -3.11
CA ALA A 64 -9.98 -6.27 -3.07
C ALA A 64 -9.97 -7.57 -2.25
N PHE A 65 -11.03 -7.92 -1.51
CA PHE A 65 -11.17 -9.23 -0.86
C PHE A 65 -12.28 -10.13 -1.43
N ARG A 66 -13.05 -9.72 -2.46
CA ARG A 66 -14.05 -10.52 -3.24
C ARG A 66 -14.70 -11.64 -2.39
N ARG A 67 -15.58 -11.28 -1.47
CA ARG A 67 -16.21 -12.24 -0.54
C ARG A 67 -17.66 -12.53 -0.91
N VAL A 68 -18.09 -13.77 -0.62
CA VAL A 68 -19.48 -14.22 -0.73
C VAL A 68 -20.38 -13.55 0.31
N ARG A 69 -19.80 -13.12 1.45
CA ARG A 69 -20.48 -12.35 2.51
C ARG A 69 -19.55 -11.29 3.09
N GLU A 70 -20.13 -10.15 3.45
CA GLU A 70 -19.46 -9.07 4.17
C GLU A 70 -18.99 -9.56 5.55
N ILE A 71 -17.83 -9.05 6.00
CA ILE A 71 -17.31 -9.33 7.34
C ILE A 71 -17.89 -8.28 8.28
N GLU A 72 -18.63 -8.73 9.28
CA GLU A 72 -19.39 -7.86 10.18
C GLU A 72 -18.66 -7.63 11.51
N SER A 73 -17.53 -8.32 11.76
CA SER A 73 -16.76 -8.18 13.00
C SER A 73 -15.27 -8.48 12.83
N ILE A 74 -14.45 -7.94 13.75
CA ILE A 74 -13.01 -8.20 13.79
C ILE A 74 -12.69 -9.66 14.10
N GLN A 75 -13.44 -10.31 15.00
CA GLN A 75 -13.30 -11.76 15.20
C GLN A 75 -13.56 -12.53 13.90
N GLN A 76 -14.60 -12.17 13.15
CA GLN A 76 -14.89 -12.80 11.87
C GLN A 76 -13.80 -12.50 10.83
N ALA A 77 -13.23 -11.29 10.81
CA ALA A 77 -12.09 -10.94 9.96
C ALA A 77 -10.88 -11.83 10.24
N VAL A 78 -10.51 -11.97 11.52
CA VAL A 78 -9.38 -12.80 11.96
C VAL A 78 -9.62 -14.28 11.68
N MET A 79 -10.83 -14.79 11.89
CA MET A 79 -11.18 -16.19 11.59
C MET A 79 -11.22 -16.50 10.09
N THR A 80 -11.68 -15.55 9.27
CA THR A 80 -11.89 -15.76 7.83
C THR A 80 -10.62 -15.57 7.02
N LEU A 81 -9.82 -14.55 7.35
CA LEU A 81 -8.59 -14.22 6.63
C LEU A 81 -7.35 -14.85 7.28
N GLY A 82 -7.47 -15.25 8.54
CA GLY A 82 -6.34 -15.66 9.36
C GLY A 82 -5.53 -14.46 9.84
N PHE A 83 -4.86 -14.65 10.98
CA PHE A 83 -4.04 -13.63 11.61
C PHE A 83 -2.95 -13.05 10.70
N ARG A 84 -2.37 -13.89 9.82
CA ARG A 84 -1.29 -13.49 8.90
C ARG A 84 -1.70 -12.38 7.92
N ARG A 85 -2.99 -12.22 7.62
CA ARG A 85 -3.50 -11.18 6.70
C ARG A 85 -4.00 -9.94 7.44
N VAL A 86 -4.61 -10.12 8.62
CA VAL A 86 -5.14 -9.01 9.43
C VAL A 86 -4.01 -8.22 10.11
N PHE A 87 -2.96 -8.91 10.55
CA PHE A 87 -1.92 -8.29 11.35
C PHE A 87 -1.07 -7.24 10.61
N PRO A 88 -0.69 -7.43 9.34
CA PRO A 88 -0.10 -6.36 8.53
C PRO A 88 -1.02 -5.14 8.44
N ILE A 89 -2.31 -5.31 8.12
CA ILE A 89 -3.27 -4.20 8.00
C ILE A 89 -3.29 -3.36 9.28
N VAL A 90 -3.30 -4.02 10.44
CA VAL A 90 -3.29 -3.36 11.75
C VAL A 90 -2.02 -2.54 11.97
N ARG A 91 -0.87 -3.01 11.48
CA ARG A 91 0.39 -2.26 11.53
C ARG A 91 0.40 -1.07 10.58
N ALA A 92 -0.19 -1.19 9.38
CA ALA A 92 -0.37 -0.06 8.48
C ALA A 92 -1.22 1.03 9.15
N VAL A 93 -2.34 0.64 9.77
CA VAL A 93 -3.21 1.56 10.51
C VAL A 93 -2.50 2.19 11.70
N ALA A 94 -1.70 1.41 12.42
CA ALA A 94 -0.90 1.91 13.53
C ALA A 94 0.15 2.93 13.10
N LEU A 95 0.85 2.67 11.98
CA LEU A 95 1.81 3.58 11.39
C LEU A 95 1.13 4.86 10.91
N LYS A 96 0.03 4.72 10.16
CA LYS A 96 -0.81 5.83 9.70
C LYS A 96 -1.16 6.72 10.88
N SER A 97 -1.66 6.17 11.98
CA SER A 97 -2.01 6.96 13.16
C SER A 97 -0.83 7.54 13.95
N ALA A 98 0.32 6.86 13.97
CA ALA A 98 1.49 7.37 14.68
C ALA A 98 2.11 8.57 13.95
N LEU A 99 1.92 8.63 12.62
CA LEU A 99 2.57 9.59 11.73
C LEU A 99 1.57 10.57 11.07
N SER A 100 0.25 10.40 11.26
CA SER A 100 -0.82 11.17 10.60
C SER A 100 -0.88 12.66 10.92
N ASN A 101 -0.06 13.16 11.85
CA ASN A 101 -0.03 14.59 12.18
C ASN A 101 0.82 15.43 11.21
N HIS A 102 1.43 14.80 10.20
CA HIS A 102 2.21 15.50 9.18
C HIS A 102 1.32 15.92 8.00
N ALA A 103 1.30 17.22 7.67
CA ALA A 103 0.41 17.76 6.62
C ALA A 103 0.60 17.10 5.25
N LEU A 104 1.85 16.73 4.92
CA LEU A 104 2.19 16.05 3.66
C LEU A 104 1.68 14.60 3.58
N LEU A 105 1.24 14.01 4.70
CA LEU A 105 0.78 12.62 4.72
C LEU A 105 -0.72 12.46 4.49
N GLU A 106 -1.49 13.55 4.39
CA GLU A 106 -2.96 13.47 4.22
C GLU A 106 -3.33 12.73 2.90
N ASN A 107 -2.78 13.18 1.77
CA ASN A 107 -3.02 12.55 0.46
C ASN A 107 -2.20 11.26 0.25
N PHE A 108 -1.09 11.10 0.98
CA PHE A 108 -0.19 9.95 0.84
C PHE A 108 -0.88 8.61 1.16
N TRP A 109 -1.75 8.59 2.16
CA TRP A 109 -2.44 7.35 2.53
C TRP A 109 -3.52 6.98 1.51
N ASP A 110 -4.25 7.97 1.01
CA ASP A 110 -5.25 7.77 -0.04
C ASP A 110 -4.60 7.25 -1.32
N TYR A 111 -3.42 7.78 -1.66
CA TYR A 111 -2.60 7.26 -2.77
C TYR A 111 -2.27 5.78 -2.59
N ASN A 112 -1.71 5.37 -1.45
CA ASN A 112 -1.36 3.96 -1.20
C ASN A 112 -2.58 3.03 -1.22
N GLU A 113 -3.73 3.49 -0.72
CA GLU A 113 -4.99 2.76 -0.79
C GLU A 113 -5.46 2.56 -2.26
N ARG A 114 -5.32 3.59 -3.10
CA ARG A 114 -5.59 3.50 -4.55
C ARG A 114 -4.63 2.53 -5.23
N VAL A 115 -3.33 2.62 -4.96
CA VAL A 115 -2.33 1.69 -5.52
C VAL A 115 -2.65 0.25 -5.11
N ALA A 116 -3.03 0.01 -3.85
CA ALA A 116 -3.42 -1.31 -3.37
C ALA A 116 -4.65 -1.86 -4.10
N ALA A 117 -5.69 -1.04 -4.27
CA ALA A 117 -6.89 -1.43 -5.00
C ALA A 117 -6.59 -1.72 -6.48
N ALA A 118 -5.89 -0.81 -7.16
CA ALA A 118 -5.49 -0.95 -8.55
C ALA A 118 -4.63 -2.21 -8.76
N SER A 119 -3.64 -2.44 -7.91
CA SER A 119 -2.74 -3.61 -7.98
C SER A 119 -3.50 -4.93 -7.86
N VAL A 120 -4.57 -4.99 -7.06
CA VAL A 120 -5.41 -6.18 -6.98
C VAL A 120 -6.15 -6.43 -8.29
N LEU A 121 -6.75 -5.39 -8.87
CA LEU A 121 -7.46 -5.51 -10.14
C LEU A 121 -6.50 -5.89 -11.28
N VAL A 122 -5.29 -5.33 -11.30
CA VAL A 122 -4.23 -5.74 -12.23
C VAL A 122 -3.90 -7.23 -12.04
N ALA A 123 -3.63 -7.68 -10.81
CA ALA A 123 -3.32 -9.08 -10.55
C ALA A 123 -4.44 -10.03 -10.99
N GLU A 124 -5.70 -9.65 -10.82
CA GLU A 124 -6.85 -10.43 -11.27
C GLU A 124 -6.87 -10.57 -12.81
N ARG A 125 -6.60 -9.47 -13.52
CA ARG A 125 -6.63 -9.38 -15.00
C ARG A 125 -5.45 -10.12 -15.63
N LEU A 126 -4.30 -10.13 -14.97
CA LEU A 126 -3.12 -10.92 -15.35
C LEU A 126 -3.19 -12.40 -14.93
N GLY A 127 -4.31 -12.85 -14.33
CA GLY A 127 -4.47 -14.23 -13.87
C GLY A 127 -3.62 -14.57 -12.64
N LYS A 128 -3.00 -13.60 -11.97
CA LYS A 128 -2.15 -13.73 -10.77
C LYS A 128 -2.95 -13.73 -9.47
N ASN A 129 -4.18 -14.26 -9.50
CA ASN A 129 -5.09 -14.36 -8.35
C ASN A 129 -4.46 -14.91 -7.05
N PRO A 130 -3.53 -15.89 -7.07
CA PRO A 130 -2.86 -16.34 -5.85
C PRO A 130 -2.02 -15.26 -5.13
N LEU A 131 -1.59 -14.21 -5.85
CA LEU A 131 -0.79 -13.11 -5.30
C LEU A 131 -1.64 -11.97 -4.73
N ARG A 132 -2.97 -12.05 -4.84
CA ARG A 132 -3.91 -10.99 -4.49
C ARG A 132 -3.67 -10.33 -3.13
N ASP A 133 -3.51 -11.11 -2.07
CA ASP A 133 -3.27 -10.55 -0.73
C ASP A 133 -1.88 -9.89 -0.64
N HIS A 134 -0.88 -10.45 -1.33
CA HIS A 134 0.47 -9.90 -1.36
C HIS A 134 0.52 -8.56 -2.11
N VAL A 135 -0.15 -8.44 -3.26
CA VAL A 135 -0.21 -7.19 -4.04
C VAL A 135 -1.00 -6.11 -3.31
N TYR A 136 -2.08 -6.48 -2.61
CA TYR A 136 -2.83 -5.53 -1.79
C TYR A 136 -1.98 -4.99 -0.64
N MET A 137 -1.33 -5.89 0.11
CA MET A 137 -0.42 -5.48 1.18
C MET A 137 0.73 -4.63 0.63
N LEU A 138 1.34 -5.04 -0.48
CA LEU A 138 2.42 -4.30 -1.11
C LEU A 138 1.97 -2.87 -1.48
N GLY A 139 0.81 -2.70 -2.11
CA GLY A 139 0.30 -1.37 -2.44
C GLY A 139 0.09 -0.47 -1.22
N LEU A 140 -0.34 -1.03 -0.08
CA LEU A 140 -0.47 -0.28 1.17
C LEU A 140 0.89 0.11 1.79
N PHE A 141 1.92 -0.72 1.61
CA PHE A 141 3.21 -0.59 2.30
C PHE A 141 4.35 -0.03 1.45
N GLN A 142 4.16 0.07 0.14
CA GLN A 142 5.22 0.43 -0.80
C GLN A 142 5.89 1.79 -0.45
N GLY A 143 5.10 2.77 0.00
CA GLY A 143 5.62 4.07 0.44
C GLY A 143 5.99 4.16 1.94
N ALA A 144 5.92 3.08 2.73
CA ALA A 144 5.95 3.17 4.20
C ALA A 144 7.24 3.77 4.81
N GLY A 145 8.32 3.87 4.03
CA GLY A 145 9.53 4.58 4.43
C GLY A 145 9.39 6.10 4.41
N ILE A 146 8.57 6.69 3.55
CA ILE A 146 8.38 8.14 3.43
C ILE A 146 7.93 8.77 4.77
N PRO A 147 6.90 8.26 5.45
CA PRO A 147 6.53 8.75 6.79
C PRO A 147 7.67 8.67 7.82
N VAL A 148 8.52 7.65 7.73
CA VAL A 148 9.66 7.48 8.65
C VAL A 148 10.75 8.51 8.34
N MET A 149 11.01 8.77 7.05
CA MET A 149 11.95 9.80 6.60
C MET A 149 11.49 11.20 7.03
N LEU A 150 10.21 11.54 6.82
CA LEU A 150 9.59 12.80 7.28
C LEU A 150 9.73 12.99 8.80
N ALA A 151 9.57 11.93 9.58
CA ALA A 151 9.70 12.00 11.04
C ALA A 151 11.16 12.06 11.52
N ALA A 152 12.11 11.57 10.73
CA ALA A 152 13.52 11.46 11.10
C ALA A 152 14.34 12.70 10.69
N PHE A 153 13.92 13.41 9.64
CA PHE A 153 14.70 14.47 9.01
C PHE A 153 13.82 15.70 8.77
N ASP A 154 14.08 16.78 9.52
CA ASP A 154 13.30 18.03 9.49
C ASP A 154 13.26 18.70 8.10
N ASP A 155 14.19 18.37 7.21
CA ASP A 155 14.34 18.97 5.88
C ASP A 155 13.80 18.08 4.74
N TYR A 156 13.29 16.89 5.06
CA TYR A 156 12.82 15.91 4.08
C TYR A 156 11.52 16.33 3.40
N ASP A 157 10.71 17.18 4.03
CA ASP A 157 9.50 17.78 3.46
C ASP A 157 9.75 18.34 2.06
N THR A 158 10.84 19.08 1.91
CA THR A 158 11.19 19.75 0.65
C THR A 158 11.57 18.76 -0.46
N ILE A 159 12.15 17.62 -0.10
CA ILE A 159 12.51 16.55 -1.05
C ILE A 159 11.24 15.81 -1.47
N PHE A 160 10.38 15.48 -0.51
CA PHE A 160 9.14 14.78 -0.80
C PHE A 160 8.17 15.64 -1.62
N GLU A 161 8.07 16.94 -1.37
CA GLU A 161 7.26 17.84 -2.21
C GLU A 161 7.78 17.91 -3.66
N ARG A 162 9.11 17.94 -3.85
CA ARG A 162 9.74 17.93 -5.19
C ARG A 162 9.55 16.61 -5.92
N SER A 163 9.24 15.52 -5.21
CA SER A 163 8.94 14.22 -5.83
C SER A 163 7.71 14.23 -6.73
N GLN A 164 6.91 15.30 -6.72
CA GLN A 164 5.78 15.41 -7.64
C GLN A 164 6.24 15.80 -9.06
N ASP A 165 7.37 16.51 -9.17
CA ASP A 165 7.88 17.10 -10.40
C ASP A 165 9.18 16.44 -10.91
N GLU A 166 9.88 15.70 -10.04
CA GLU A 166 11.18 15.06 -10.32
C GLU A 166 11.07 13.52 -10.37
N SER A 167 11.98 12.84 -11.06
CA SER A 167 11.95 11.37 -11.14
C SER A 167 12.31 10.72 -9.79
N TRP A 168 11.83 9.49 -9.58
CA TRP A 168 12.18 8.71 -8.39
C TRP A 168 13.69 8.43 -8.31
N ASP A 169 14.38 8.17 -9.42
CA ASP A 169 15.84 8.02 -9.45
C ASP A 169 16.58 9.27 -8.94
N GLN A 170 16.16 10.48 -9.34
CA GLN A 170 16.75 11.73 -8.87
C GLN A 170 16.57 11.89 -7.36
N LEU A 171 15.34 11.64 -6.88
CA LEU A 171 15.02 11.70 -5.46
C LEU A 171 15.85 10.69 -4.65
N LEU A 172 15.96 9.44 -5.10
CA LEU A 172 16.74 8.40 -4.42
C LEU A 172 18.23 8.73 -4.36
N LYS A 173 18.78 9.37 -5.40
CA LYS A 173 20.18 9.87 -5.39
C LYS A 173 20.36 10.94 -4.33
N GLU A 174 19.47 11.94 -4.29
CA GLU A 174 19.51 13.01 -3.28
C GLU A 174 19.37 12.43 -1.85
N GLU A 175 18.46 11.48 -1.65
CA GLU A 175 18.29 10.78 -0.37
C GLU A 175 19.56 10.07 0.09
N ARG A 176 20.20 9.31 -0.81
CA ARG A 176 21.46 8.60 -0.51
C ARG A 176 22.58 9.58 -0.16
N GLU A 177 22.71 10.68 -0.90
CA GLU A 177 23.75 11.69 -0.66
C GLU A 177 23.55 12.43 0.67
N ARG A 178 22.30 12.77 1.00
CA ARG A 178 21.97 13.60 2.17
C ARG A 178 21.79 12.80 3.46
N TYR A 179 21.13 11.63 3.38
CA TYR A 179 20.71 10.84 4.54
C TYR A 179 21.40 9.48 4.65
N GLN A 180 22.23 9.10 3.68
CA GLN A 180 22.92 7.81 3.63
C GLN A 180 21.96 6.61 3.62
N THR A 181 20.71 6.83 3.21
CA THR A 181 19.65 5.83 3.06
C THR A 181 18.61 6.34 2.07
N THR A 182 17.70 5.48 1.63
CA THR A 182 16.52 5.87 0.84
C THR A 182 15.23 5.53 1.57
N HIS A 183 14.11 6.14 1.17
CA HIS A 183 12.81 5.76 1.69
C HIS A 183 12.46 4.30 1.34
N THR A 184 12.87 3.77 0.18
CA THR A 184 12.69 2.34 -0.16
C THR A 184 13.48 1.41 0.78
N THR A 185 14.72 1.78 1.13
CA THR A 185 15.55 1.04 2.10
C THR A 185 14.91 1.06 3.48
N VAL A 186 14.48 2.23 3.95
CA VAL A 186 13.81 2.37 5.26
C VAL A 186 12.48 1.61 5.28
N GLY A 187 11.70 1.68 4.20
CA GLY A 187 10.44 0.95 4.04
C GLY A 187 10.64 -0.57 4.07
N ALA A 188 11.69 -1.08 3.39
CA ALA A 188 12.03 -2.50 3.41
C ALA A 188 12.49 -2.97 4.81
N LEU A 189 13.33 -2.19 5.49
CA LEU A 189 13.77 -2.47 6.86
C LEU A 189 12.57 -2.47 7.83
N LEU A 190 11.63 -1.53 7.66
CA LEU A 190 10.40 -1.48 8.45
C LEU A 190 9.52 -2.70 8.19
N ALA A 191 9.32 -3.07 6.93
CA ALA A 191 8.59 -4.28 6.53
C ALA A 191 9.23 -5.56 7.10
N GLN A 192 10.57 -5.64 7.09
CA GLN A 192 11.33 -6.74 7.68
C GLN A 192 11.18 -6.79 9.21
N GLN A 193 11.29 -5.65 9.89
CA GLN A 193 11.06 -5.55 11.33
C GLN A 193 9.64 -5.97 11.70
N TRP A 194 8.68 -5.69 10.82
CA TRP A 194 7.31 -6.16 10.90
C TRP A 194 7.10 -7.59 10.40
N ARG A 195 8.17 -8.35 10.15
CA ARG A 195 8.06 -9.76 9.74
C ARG A 195 7.06 -9.95 8.58
N LEU A 196 6.95 -8.97 7.68
CA LEU A 196 6.18 -9.13 6.45
C LEU A 196 6.85 -10.22 5.58
N PRO A 197 6.10 -10.85 4.66
CA PRO A 197 6.68 -11.86 3.80
C PRO A 197 7.94 -11.32 3.09
N LYS A 198 9.00 -12.14 3.01
CA LYS A 198 10.29 -11.75 2.42
C LYS A 198 10.13 -11.10 1.05
N LEU A 199 9.22 -11.65 0.25
CA LEU A 199 8.89 -11.14 -1.08
C LEU A 199 8.44 -9.67 -1.09
N LEU A 200 7.67 -9.24 -0.08
CA LEU A 200 7.26 -7.82 0.04
C LEU A 200 8.45 -6.94 0.41
N VAL A 201 9.33 -7.42 1.30
CA VAL A 201 10.53 -6.68 1.71
C VAL A 201 11.43 -6.43 0.51
N GLU A 202 11.68 -7.45 -0.30
CA GLU A 202 12.52 -7.36 -1.49
C GLU A 202 11.89 -6.42 -2.54
N VAL A 203 10.59 -6.54 -2.79
CA VAL A 203 9.91 -5.67 -3.78
C VAL A 203 9.84 -4.22 -3.33
N ILE A 204 9.65 -3.93 -2.03
CA ILE A 204 9.71 -2.56 -1.49
C ILE A 204 11.12 -1.97 -1.68
N TYR A 205 12.17 -2.78 -1.48
CA TYR A 205 13.55 -2.34 -1.63
C TYR A 205 13.88 -1.94 -3.08
N TYR A 206 13.44 -2.75 -4.06
CA TYR A 206 13.67 -2.54 -5.49
C TYR A 206 12.55 -1.79 -6.22
N LEU A 207 11.60 -1.21 -5.48
CA LEU A 207 10.36 -0.63 -6.01
C LEU A 207 10.59 0.35 -7.17
N HIS A 208 11.59 1.22 -6.99
CA HIS A 208 11.97 2.31 -7.88
C HIS A 208 13.20 1.98 -8.73
N GLU A 209 13.60 0.71 -8.79
CA GLU A 209 14.60 0.29 -9.77
C GLU A 209 13.95 0.31 -11.15
N GLU A 210 14.58 1.05 -12.08
CA GLU A 210 14.08 1.28 -13.43
C GLU A 210 14.87 0.50 -14.49
N GLU A 211 16.14 0.18 -14.22
CA GLU A 211 17.02 -0.48 -15.18
C GLU A 211 17.33 -1.93 -14.78
N GLY A 212 17.05 -2.87 -15.69
CA GLY A 212 17.57 -4.24 -15.61
C GLY A 212 16.96 -5.15 -14.53
N ILE A 213 16.10 -4.65 -13.63
CA ILE A 213 15.53 -5.46 -12.53
C ILE A 213 14.78 -6.71 -13.04
N PHE A 214 14.04 -6.60 -14.15
CA PHE A 214 13.33 -7.72 -14.79
C PHE A 214 14.23 -8.71 -15.53
N GLU A 215 15.50 -8.36 -15.73
CA GLU A 215 16.52 -9.21 -16.37
C GLU A 215 17.58 -9.69 -15.36
N SER A 216 17.50 -9.22 -14.11
CA SER A 216 18.42 -9.53 -13.02
C SER A 216 18.03 -10.81 -12.27
N ASP A 217 18.96 -11.31 -11.45
CA ASP A 217 18.70 -12.40 -10.49
C ASP A 217 18.35 -11.86 -9.08
N ASP A 218 18.10 -10.55 -8.93
CA ASP A 218 17.84 -9.91 -7.63
C ASP A 218 16.46 -10.24 -7.06
N LEU A 219 15.48 -10.53 -7.93
CA LEU A 219 14.13 -10.97 -7.55
C LEU A 219 13.81 -12.30 -8.20
N ASP A 220 13.13 -13.18 -7.44
CA ASP A 220 12.59 -14.42 -8.01
C ASP A 220 11.35 -14.12 -8.90
N ALA A 221 10.85 -15.16 -9.58
CA ALA A 221 9.70 -15.00 -10.49
C ALA A 221 8.45 -14.42 -9.81
N LEU A 222 8.22 -14.73 -8.53
CA LEU A 222 7.09 -14.17 -7.79
C LEU A 222 7.34 -12.71 -7.39
N GLY A 223 8.60 -12.34 -7.15
CA GLY A 223 9.03 -10.98 -6.85
C GLY A 223 8.86 -10.08 -8.06
N LEU A 224 9.26 -10.57 -9.25
CA LEU A 224 9.04 -9.89 -10.53
C LEU A 224 7.56 -9.76 -10.86
N ASP A 225 6.74 -10.80 -10.58
CA ASP A 225 5.28 -10.70 -10.71
C ASP A 225 4.70 -9.61 -9.80
N LEU A 226 5.11 -9.54 -8.53
CA LEU A 226 4.65 -8.51 -7.61
C LEU A 226 5.10 -7.11 -8.02
N LEU A 227 6.37 -6.96 -8.43
CA LEU A 227 6.95 -5.70 -8.87
C LEU A 227 6.23 -5.18 -10.12
N GLY A 228 6.02 -6.04 -11.12
CA GLY A 228 5.30 -5.67 -12.34
C GLY A 228 3.85 -5.28 -12.05
N VAL A 229 3.14 -6.05 -11.22
CA VAL A 229 1.77 -5.71 -10.83
C VAL A 229 1.71 -4.37 -10.11
N VAL A 230 2.59 -4.11 -9.13
CA VAL A 230 2.54 -2.85 -8.38
C VAL A 230 2.94 -1.67 -9.26
N LYS A 231 3.90 -1.83 -10.20
CA LYS A 231 4.26 -0.76 -11.15
C LYS A 231 3.08 -0.35 -12.04
N ILE A 232 2.30 -1.30 -12.54
CA ILE A 232 1.05 -1.00 -13.28
C ILE A 232 0.03 -0.34 -12.34
N GLY A 233 -0.14 -0.86 -11.12
CA GLY A 233 -1.07 -0.30 -10.13
C GLY A 233 -0.74 1.14 -9.74
N ARG A 234 0.55 1.48 -9.62
CA ARG A 234 1.04 2.85 -9.41
C ARG A 234 0.72 3.73 -10.60
N TYR A 235 1.04 3.28 -11.82
CA TYR A 235 0.73 4.03 -13.03
C TYR A 235 -0.76 4.40 -13.13
N ILE A 236 -1.67 3.48 -12.76
CA ILE A 236 -3.12 3.76 -12.70
C ILE A 236 -3.43 4.87 -11.68
N ALA A 237 -2.88 4.79 -10.46
CA ALA A 237 -3.10 5.79 -9.42
C ALA A 237 -2.53 7.16 -9.80
N ASP A 238 -1.32 7.19 -10.38
CA ASP A 238 -0.62 8.40 -10.78
C ASP A 238 -1.36 9.17 -11.89
N GLN A 239 -2.07 8.48 -12.78
CA GLN A 239 -2.90 9.13 -13.80
C GLN A 239 -4.04 9.96 -13.21
N GLN A 240 -4.59 9.56 -12.06
CA GLN A 240 -5.67 10.30 -11.40
C GLN A 240 -5.16 11.51 -10.63
N GLU A 241 -3.96 11.39 -10.04
CA GLU A 241 -3.36 12.44 -9.21
C GLU A 241 -2.46 13.42 -10.01
N ARG A 242 -2.14 13.08 -11.27
CA ARG A 242 -1.26 13.86 -12.17
C ARG A 242 0.18 13.99 -11.65
N GLN A 243 0.77 12.90 -11.16
CA GLN A 243 2.15 12.89 -10.69
C GLN A 243 3.14 12.63 -11.85
N GLU A 244 4.13 13.51 -12.04
CA GLU A 244 5.11 13.38 -13.12
C GLU A 244 6.14 12.28 -12.85
N ALA A 245 6.55 12.11 -11.58
CA ALA A 245 7.48 11.06 -11.18
C ALA A 245 7.01 9.65 -11.54
N GLY A 246 5.75 9.34 -11.26
CA GLY A 246 5.15 8.04 -11.58
C GLY A 246 5.01 7.81 -13.08
N ARG A 247 4.73 8.87 -13.86
CA ARG A 247 4.72 8.80 -15.32
C ARG A 247 6.12 8.48 -15.86
N GLN A 248 7.15 9.15 -15.37
CA GLN A 248 8.52 8.92 -15.82
C GLN A 248 8.99 7.51 -15.45
N GLU A 249 8.74 7.05 -14.23
CA GLU A 249 9.01 5.67 -13.81
C GLU A 249 8.33 4.66 -14.75
N TRP A 250 7.05 4.86 -15.06
CA TRP A 250 6.32 3.97 -15.95
C TRP A 250 6.95 3.92 -17.35
N LEU A 251 7.29 5.08 -17.93
CA LEU A 251 7.92 5.14 -19.25
C LEU A 251 9.26 4.42 -19.30
N SER A 252 10.03 4.42 -18.20
CA SER A 252 11.30 3.70 -18.11
C SER A 252 11.13 2.17 -18.06
N VAL A 253 10.06 1.68 -17.42
CA VAL A 253 9.89 0.25 -17.10
C VAL A 253 8.82 -0.48 -17.92
N GLN A 254 7.98 0.24 -18.67
CA GLN A 254 6.81 -0.34 -19.34
C GLN A 254 7.19 -1.51 -20.26
N ASP A 255 8.25 -1.39 -21.06
CA ASP A 255 8.62 -2.42 -22.04
C ASP A 255 9.04 -3.71 -21.32
N ALA A 256 9.80 -3.59 -20.22
CA ALA A 256 10.22 -4.72 -19.40
C ALA A 256 9.02 -5.39 -18.71
N VAL A 257 8.07 -4.59 -18.19
CA VAL A 257 6.85 -5.10 -17.55
C VAL A 257 5.95 -5.83 -18.56
N LEU A 258 5.75 -5.25 -19.75
CA LEU A 258 4.95 -5.85 -20.83
C LEU A 258 5.59 -7.15 -21.32
N ASN A 259 6.91 -7.17 -21.51
CA ASN A 259 7.64 -8.38 -21.88
C ASN A 259 7.53 -9.48 -20.81
N HIS A 260 7.66 -9.12 -19.52
CA HIS A 260 7.52 -10.06 -18.40
C HIS A 260 6.14 -10.73 -18.36
N PHE A 261 5.07 -9.97 -18.59
CA PHE A 261 3.70 -10.50 -18.61
C PHE A 261 3.21 -10.98 -19.98
N GLN A 262 4.05 -10.87 -21.03
CA GLN A 262 3.69 -11.21 -22.42
C GLN A 262 2.46 -10.44 -22.92
N LEU A 263 2.42 -9.15 -22.62
CA LEU A 263 1.35 -8.24 -23.02
C LEU A 263 1.81 -7.37 -24.20
N ASP A 264 0.87 -7.00 -25.05
CA ASP A 264 1.04 -5.90 -26.00
C ASP A 264 0.39 -4.60 -25.48
N ASP A 265 0.68 -3.49 -26.17
CA ASP A 265 0.17 -2.16 -25.80
C ASP A 265 -1.36 -2.10 -25.80
N TYR A 266 -2.02 -2.85 -26.70
CA TYR A 266 -3.48 -2.86 -26.80
C TYR A 266 -4.12 -3.55 -25.59
N GLN A 267 -3.57 -4.69 -25.17
CA GLN A 267 -3.99 -5.40 -23.97
C GLN A 267 -3.77 -4.57 -22.70
N LEU A 268 -2.67 -3.82 -22.64
CA LEU A 268 -2.44 -2.87 -21.55
C LEU A 268 -3.51 -1.77 -21.54
N GLU A 269 -3.74 -1.09 -22.66
CA GLU A 269 -4.73 -0.01 -22.75
C GLU A 269 -6.14 -0.47 -22.39
N GLU A 270 -6.56 -1.66 -22.87
CA GLU A 270 -7.84 -2.27 -22.53
C GLU A 270 -7.94 -2.52 -21.01
N MET A 271 -6.92 -3.15 -20.42
CA MET A 271 -6.87 -3.41 -18.98
C MET A 271 -6.91 -2.12 -18.16
N LEU A 272 -6.16 -1.09 -18.54
CA LEU A 272 -6.14 0.20 -17.86
C LEU A 272 -7.52 0.88 -17.92
N SER A 273 -8.23 0.78 -19.05
CA SER A 273 -9.57 1.34 -19.20
C SER A 273 -10.57 0.64 -18.28
N GLU A 274 -10.62 -0.69 -18.29
CA GLU A 274 -11.54 -1.46 -17.43
C GLU A 274 -11.31 -1.20 -15.95
N ILE A 275 -10.05 -1.18 -15.52
CA ILE A 275 -9.70 -0.96 -14.11
C ILE A 275 -10.07 0.46 -13.67
N ASN A 276 -9.83 1.47 -14.52
CA ASN A 276 -10.22 2.84 -14.20
C ASN A 276 -11.74 3.00 -14.09
N GLU A 277 -12.52 2.33 -14.93
CA GLU A 277 -13.98 2.33 -14.80
C GLU A 277 -14.41 1.72 -13.45
N GLU A 278 -13.89 0.54 -13.12
CA GLU A 278 -14.21 -0.18 -11.87
C GLU A 278 -13.81 0.61 -10.60
N LEU A 279 -12.67 1.31 -10.62
CA LEU A 279 -12.23 2.15 -9.51
C LEU A 279 -13.07 3.43 -9.33
N ASN A 280 -13.72 3.92 -10.38
CA ASN A 280 -14.53 5.14 -10.33
C ASN A 280 -16.01 4.88 -9.96
N GLU A 281 -16.46 3.63 -10.01
CA GLU A 281 -17.82 3.21 -9.63
C GLU A 281 -18.01 3.05 -8.11
N HIS A 282 -16.92 3.04 -7.33
CA HIS A 282 -16.89 2.83 -5.88
C HIS A 282 -16.42 4.07 -5.10
#